data_AF-M1ACK1-F1
#
_entry.id   AF-M1ACK1-F1
#
_cell.length_a   1.000
_cell.length_b   1.000
_cell.length_c   1.000
_cell.angle_alpha   90.00
_cell.angle_beta   90.00
_cell.angle_gamma   90.00
#
_symmetry.space_group_name_H-M   'P 1'
#
loop_
_entity.id
_entity.type
_entity.pdbx_description
1 polymer ?
#
loop_
_entity_poly.entity_id
_entity_poly.type
_entity_poly.pdbx_seq_one_letter_code
_entity_poly.pdbx_strand_id
1 'polypeptide(L)'
;MVFGKKYMDEDLDKRGFKAIVQDVVHLSATPNLGDFFPFLGAIDLQGITRKLKDLSKVFDEFLEKIIDEHVNPHEHKQNKDFVDTMMDIMQSGEAKFQFDRRHIKAILFDMLIAAMDTTASSTEWNGMVYIN
;
A
#
# COMPACT_ATOMS: atom_id res chain seq x y z
N MET A 1 -15.87 -1.06 -1.77
CA MET A 1 -15.36 -2.36 -2.24
C MET A 1 -14.12 -2.76 -1.45
N VAL A 2 -13.04 -1.97 -1.43
CA VAL A 2 -11.92 -2.21 -0.47
C VAL A 2 -12.07 -1.36 0.79
N PHE A 3 -11.95 -0.03 0.71
CA PHE A 3 -11.88 0.87 1.88
C PHE A 3 -13.19 1.59 2.26
N GLY A 4 -14.30 1.30 1.58
CA GLY A 4 -15.61 1.88 1.91
C GLY A 4 -15.84 3.34 1.50
N LYS A 5 -14.78 4.09 1.21
CA LYS A 5 -14.85 5.48 0.71
C LYS A 5 -13.73 5.79 -0.28
N LYS A 6 -13.83 6.97 -0.92
CA LYS A 6 -12.80 7.52 -1.80
C LYS A 6 -11.81 8.35 -0.99
N TYR A 7 -10.54 8.28 -1.36
CA TYR A 7 -9.45 9.09 -0.82
C TYR A 7 -8.89 9.96 -1.95
N MET A 8 -8.40 11.14 -1.60
CA MET A 8 -7.75 12.08 -2.49
C MET A 8 -6.22 11.96 -2.36
N ASP A 9 -5.48 12.45 -3.36
CA ASP A 9 -4.01 12.43 -3.37
C ASP A 9 -3.38 12.87 -2.04
N GLU A 10 -3.93 13.92 -1.45
CA GLU A 10 -3.46 14.53 -0.21
C GLU A 10 -3.70 13.67 1.04
N ASP A 11 -4.59 12.67 0.97
CA ASP A 11 -4.87 11.77 2.09
C ASP A 11 -3.72 10.79 2.36
N LEU A 12 -2.93 10.44 1.34
CA LEU A 12 -1.76 9.57 1.48
C LEU A 12 -0.50 10.39 1.82
N ASP A 13 -0.17 11.35 0.97
CA ASP A 13 1.02 12.20 1.10
C ASP A 13 0.79 13.45 0.24
N LYS A 14 1.37 14.59 0.64
CA LYS A 14 1.35 15.83 -0.15
C LYS A 14 1.89 15.70 -1.59
N ARG A 15 2.69 14.66 -1.87
CA ARG A 15 3.17 14.32 -3.23
C ARG A 15 2.10 13.64 -4.11
N GLY A 16 1.05 13.11 -3.50
CA GLY A 16 -0.07 12.43 -4.18
C GLY A 16 0.15 10.95 -4.45
N PHE A 17 -0.93 10.21 -4.67
CA PHE A 17 -0.94 8.76 -4.80
C PHE A 17 0.00 8.29 -5.93
N LYS A 18 -0.08 8.92 -7.11
CA LYS A 18 0.72 8.54 -8.28
C LYS A 18 2.21 8.58 -7.99
N ALA A 19 2.72 9.69 -7.43
CA ALA A 19 4.14 9.87 -7.18
C ALA A 19 4.67 8.86 -6.15
N ILE A 20 3.92 8.64 -5.07
CA ILE A 20 4.31 7.69 -4.02
C ILE A 20 4.37 6.26 -4.56
N VAL A 21 3.36 5.82 -5.32
CA VAL A 21 3.33 4.47 -5.88
C VAL A 21 4.44 4.28 -6.90
N GLN A 22 4.70 5.27 -7.75
CA GLN A 22 5.83 5.21 -8.68
C GLN A 22 7.18 5.10 -7.96
N ASP A 23 7.38 5.83 -6.86
CA ASP A 23 8.59 5.70 -6.04
C ASP A 23 8.73 4.28 -5.48
N VAL A 24 7.65 3.70 -4.95
CA VAL A 24 7.65 2.32 -4.42
C VAL A 24 7.99 1.31 -5.51
N VAL A 25 7.29 1.36 -6.65
CA VAL A 25 7.48 0.43 -7.76
C VAL A 25 8.90 0.55 -8.32
N HIS A 26 9.38 1.77 -8.53
CA HIS A 26 10.72 2.03 -9.03
C HIS A 26 11.80 1.50 -8.09
N LEU A 27 11.72 1.82 -6.79
CA LEU A 27 12.70 1.36 -5.81
C LEU A 27 12.66 -0.16 -5.62
N SER A 28 11.48 -0.77 -5.65
CA SER A 28 11.32 -2.23 -5.52
C SER A 28 11.87 -2.98 -6.74
N ALA A 29 11.82 -2.37 -7.92
CA ALA A 29 12.38 -2.93 -9.15
C ALA A 29 13.88 -2.61 -9.36
N THR A 30 14.45 -1.71 -8.56
CA THR A 30 15.86 -1.30 -8.71
C THR A 30 16.79 -2.38 -8.12
N PRO A 31 17.76 -2.89 -8.90
CA PRO A 31 18.77 -3.82 -8.36
C PRO A 31 19.53 -3.20 -7.19
N ASN A 32 19.57 -3.90 -6.06
CA ASN A 32 20.28 -3.47 -4.86
C ASN A 32 21.61 -4.22 -4.73
N LEU A 33 22.73 -3.50 -4.79
CA LEU A 33 24.09 -4.03 -4.63
C LEU A 33 24.27 -4.78 -3.31
N GLY A 34 23.54 -4.39 -2.26
CA GLY A 34 23.55 -5.10 -0.98
C GLY A 34 23.09 -6.56 -1.07
N ASP A 35 22.24 -6.88 -2.04
CA ASP A 35 21.72 -8.24 -2.26
C ASP A 35 22.74 -9.12 -3.01
N PHE A 36 23.65 -8.51 -3.78
CA PHE A 36 24.71 -9.20 -4.53
C PHE A 36 26.03 -9.28 -3.76
N PHE A 37 26.32 -8.28 -2.92
CA PHE A 37 27.56 -8.16 -2.17
C PHE A 37 27.26 -8.04 -0.67
N PRO A 38 27.30 -9.15 0.10
CA PRO A 38 26.84 -9.18 1.49
C PRO A 38 27.50 -8.14 2.42
N PHE A 39 28.75 -7.75 2.15
CA PHE A 39 29.47 -6.74 2.93
C PHE A 39 28.98 -5.31 2.70
N LEU A 40 28.22 -5.04 1.62
CA LEU A 40 27.64 -3.74 1.30
C LEU A 40 26.20 -3.58 1.81
N GLY A 41 25.53 -4.68 2.17
CA GLY A 41 24.12 -4.67 2.60
C GLY A 41 23.86 -3.80 3.82
N ALA A 42 24.79 -3.77 4.79
CA ALA A 42 24.65 -2.96 6.01
C ALA A 42 24.79 -1.44 5.77
N ILE A 43 25.43 -1.03 4.67
CA ILE A 43 25.76 0.37 4.39
C ILE A 43 24.61 1.06 3.64
N ASP A 44 23.78 0.29 2.93
CA ASP A 44 22.70 0.82 2.06
C ASP A 44 23.23 1.90 1.10
N LEU A 45 24.28 1.57 0.34
CA LEU A 45 25.00 2.54 -0.51
C LEU A 45 24.09 3.29 -1.50
N GLN A 46 23.07 2.62 -2.03
CA GLN A 46 22.10 3.23 -2.95
C GLN A 46 20.96 3.97 -2.21
N GLY A 47 20.89 3.81 -0.88
CA GLY A 47 19.83 4.36 -0.05
C GLY A 47 18.46 3.74 -0.28
N ILE A 48 18.39 2.60 -0.99
CA ILE A 48 17.12 1.95 -1.37
C ILE A 48 16.37 1.51 -0.11
N THR A 49 17.08 0.89 0.84
CA THR A 49 16.46 0.39 2.07
C THR A 49 15.90 1.55 2.89
N ARG A 50 16.66 2.64 3.04
CA ARG A 50 16.21 3.84 3.76
C ARG A 50 14.99 4.47 3.09
N LYS A 51 15.01 4.65 1.76
CA LYS A 51 13.88 5.23 1.02
C LYS A 51 12.61 4.37 1.11
N LEU A 52 12.74 3.05 0.97
CA LEU A 52 11.60 2.13 1.15
C LEU A 52 11.06 2.16 2.58
N LYS A 53 11.92 2.32 3.60
CA LYS A 53 11.47 2.51 4.98
C LYS A 53 10.69 3.81 5.16
N ASP A 54 11.12 4.90 4.53
CA ASP A 54 10.40 6.17 4.61
C ASP A 54 9.05 6.10 3.88
N LEU A 55 8.99 5.47 2.71
CA LEU A 55 7.72 5.20 2.02
C LEU A 55 6.82 4.26 2.82
N SER A 56 7.38 3.23 3.46
CA SER A 56 6.64 2.31 4.31
C SER A 56 5.94 3.03 5.46
N LYS A 57 6.54 4.06 6.05
CA LYS A 57 5.88 4.87 7.10
C LYS A 57 4.67 5.62 6.57
N VAL A 58 4.77 6.20 5.37
CA VAL A 58 3.66 6.90 4.71
C VAL A 58 2.46 5.97 4.53
N PHE A 59 2.69 4.77 4.00
CA PHE A 59 1.62 3.77 3.86
C PHE A 59 1.14 3.23 5.21
N ASP A 60 2.03 3.02 6.18
CA ASP A 60 1.67 2.54 7.50
C ASP A 60 0.71 3.51 8.20
N GLU A 61 1.03 4.81 8.20
CA GLU A 61 0.18 5.87 8.77
C GLU A 61 -1.17 5.97 8.04
N PHE A 62 -1.16 5.95 6.71
CA PHE A 62 -2.38 6.01 5.91
C PHE A 62 -3.30 4.81 6.15
N LEU A 63 -2.76 3.59 6.13
CA LEU A 63 -3.54 2.37 6.33
C LEU A 63 -3.99 2.22 7.79
N GLU A 64 -3.19 2.69 8.76
CA GLU A 64 -3.61 2.73 10.16
C GLU A 64 -4.83 3.65 10.34
N LYS A 65 -4.81 4.85 9.73
CA LYS A 65 -5.96 5.76 9.69
C LYS A 65 -7.20 5.08 9.11
N ILE A 66 -7.05 4.36 8.00
CA ILE A 66 -8.16 3.60 7.39
C ILE A 66 -8.73 2.60 8.39
N ILE A 67 -7.90 1.79 9.04
CA ILE A 67 -8.39 0.79 10.00
C ILE A 67 -9.08 1.49 11.18
N ASP A 68 -8.53 2.59 11.70
CA ASP A 68 -9.12 3.33 12.83
C ASP A 68 -10.50 3.89 12.51
N GLU A 69 -10.71 4.40 11.30
CA GLU A 69 -12.02 4.85 10.83
C GLU A 69 -13.06 3.73 10.78
N HIS A 70 -12.63 2.48 10.60
CA HIS A 70 -13.53 1.33 10.61
C HIS A 70 -13.76 0.76 12.02
N VAL A 71 -12.78 0.90 12.93
CA VAL A 71 -12.92 0.52 14.34
C VAL A 71 -13.87 1.48 15.07
N ASN A 72 -13.75 2.78 14.82
CA ASN A 72 -14.56 3.82 15.45
C ASN A 72 -15.32 4.63 14.38
N PRO A 73 -16.35 4.06 13.74
CA PRO A 73 -17.04 4.72 12.65
C PRO A 73 -17.78 5.97 13.15
N HIS A 74 -17.48 7.12 12.54
CA HIS A 74 -18.15 8.38 12.82
C HIS A 74 -19.61 8.41 12.33
N GLU A 75 -19.97 7.56 11.37
CA GLU A 75 -21.30 7.44 10.79
C GLU A 75 -21.76 5.97 10.78
N HIS A 76 -23.07 5.74 10.84
CA HIS A 76 -23.62 4.40 10.68
C HIS A 76 -23.44 3.93 9.24
N LYS A 77 -22.44 3.07 9.04
CA LYS A 77 -22.11 2.48 7.75
C LYS A 77 -23.17 1.44 7.37
N GLN A 78 -23.88 1.65 6.27
CA GLN A 78 -24.93 0.72 5.82
C GLN A 78 -24.38 -0.54 5.15
N ASN A 79 -23.19 -0.47 4.54
CA ASN A 79 -22.59 -1.57 3.79
C ASN A 79 -21.19 -1.90 4.29
N LYS A 80 -20.94 -3.18 4.59
CA LYS A 80 -19.60 -3.70 4.87
C LYS A 80 -18.72 -3.67 3.62
N ASP A 81 -17.43 -3.46 3.82
CA ASP A 81 -16.40 -3.62 2.80
C ASP A 81 -15.33 -4.65 3.19
N PHE A 82 -14.24 -4.67 2.43
CA PHE A 82 -13.15 -5.62 2.62
C PHE A 82 -12.38 -5.38 3.93
N VAL A 83 -12.21 -4.12 4.36
CA VAL A 83 -11.57 -3.81 5.65
C VAL A 83 -12.44 -4.34 6.79
N ASP A 84 -13.76 -4.12 6.72
CA ASP A 84 -14.71 -4.68 7.70
C ASP A 84 -14.60 -6.22 7.79
N THR A 85 -14.51 -6.88 6.63
CA THR A 85 -14.36 -8.36 6.56
C THR A 85 -13.06 -8.85 7.20
N MET A 86 -11.94 -8.17 6.96
CA MET A 86 -10.68 -8.56 7.59
C MET A 86 -10.67 -8.31 9.10
N MET A 87 -11.28 -7.22 9.56
CA MET A 87 -11.43 -6.98 10.99
C MET A 87 -12.31 -8.04 11.65
N ASP A 88 -13.40 -8.47 11.01
CA ASP A 88 -14.24 -9.57 11.50
C ASP A 88 -13.39 -10.85 11.70
N ILE A 89 -12.52 -11.19 10.73
CA ILE A 89 -11.59 -12.34 10.83
C ILE A 89 -10.60 -12.17 11.98
N MET A 90 -10.05 -10.97 12.15
CA MET A 90 -9.13 -10.65 13.25
C MET A 90 -9.80 -10.78 14.61
N GLN A 91 -11.04 -10.31 14.73
CA GLN A 91 -11.80 -10.33 15.97
C GLN A 91 -12.39 -11.71 16.29
N SER A 92 -12.73 -12.52 15.28
CA SER A 92 -13.27 -13.86 15.49
C SER A 92 -12.24 -14.81 16.10
N GLY A 93 -10.94 -14.55 15.86
CA GLY A 93 -9.86 -15.43 16.31
C GLY A 93 -9.83 -16.78 15.60
N GLU A 94 -10.58 -16.93 14.50
CA GLU A 94 -10.68 -18.19 13.74
C GLU A 94 -9.47 -18.46 12.84
N ALA A 95 -8.61 -17.46 12.66
CA ALA A 95 -7.38 -17.60 11.88
C ALA A 95 -6.44 -18.64 12.53
N LYS A 96 -5.85 -19.51 11.70
CA LYS A 96 -4.91 -20.56 12.15
C LYS A 96 -3.57 -20.02 12.68
N PHE A 97 -3.36 -18.72 12.61
CA PHE A 97 -2.18 -18.01 13.06
C PHE A 97 -2.60 -16.68 13.71
N GLN A 98 -1.67 -16.00 14.38
CA GLN A 98 -1.93 -14.67 14.92
C GLN A 98 -2.17 -13.67 13.78
N PHE A 99 -3.43 -13.44 13.47
CA PHE A 99 -3.86 -12.44 12.51
C PHE A 99 -4.12 -11.13 13.25
N ASP A 100 -3.47 -10.05 12.80
CA ASP A 100 -3.52 -8.75 13.46
C ASP A 100 -3.50 -7.61 12.42
N ARG A 101 -3.55 -6.36 12.91
CA ARG A 101 -3.55 -5.15 12.07
C ARG A 101 -2.39 -5.09 11.09
N ARG A 102 -1.22 -5.66 11.40
CA ARG A 102 -0.05 -5.65 10.50
C ARG A 102 -0.34 -6.46 9.24
N HIS A 103 -1.03 -7.58 9.39
CA HIS A 103 -1.43 -8.43 8.28
C HIS A 103 -2.51 -7.76 7.42
N ILE A 104 -3.47 -7.10 8.07
CA ILE A 104 -4.48 -6.29 7.39
C ILE A 104 -3.81 -5.20 6.54
N LYS A 105 -2.90 -4.41 7.13
CA LYS A 105 -2.16 -3.37 6.41
C LYS A 105 -1.34 -3.94 5.25
N ALA A 106 -0.67 -5.07 5.43
CA ALA A 106 0.11 -5.71 4.37
C ALA A 106 -0.77 -6.09 3.16
N ILE A 107 -1.95 -6.68 3.40
CA ILE A 107 -2.89 -7.05 2.34
C ILE A 107 -3.46 -5.80 1.64
N LEU A 108 -3.83 -4.77 2.40
CA LEU A 108 -4.33 -3.51 1.83
C LEU A 108 -3.26 -2.79 0.99
N PHE A 109 -2.02 -2.78 1.47
CA PHE A 109 -0.88 -2.23 0.74
C PHE A 109 -0.67 -2.95 -0.59
N ASP A 110 -0.62 -4.28 -0.58
CA ASP A 110 -0.41 -5.09 -1.78
C ASP A 110 -1.48 -4.82 -2.85
N MET A 111 -2.75 -4.85 -2.46
CA MET A 111 -3.86 -4.54 -3.38
C MET A 111 -3.81 -3.12 -3.94
N LEU A 112 -3.46 -2.13 -3.11
CA LEU A 112 -3.40 -0.73 -3.51
C LEU A 112 -2.30 -0.50 -4.55
N ILE A 113 -1.08 -0.96 -4.28
CA ILE A 113 0.06 -0.81 -5.18
C ILE A 113 -0.21 -1.53 -6.51
N ALA A 114 -0.65 -2.79 -6.44
CA ALA A 114 -0.93 -3.59 -7.62
C ALA A 114 -2.02 -2.98 -8.50
N ALA A 115 -3.12 -2.51 -7.90
CA ALA A 115 -4.21 -1.90 -8.65
C ALA A 115 -3.77 -0.60 -9.34
N MET A 116 -3.00 0.24 -8.65
CA MET A 116 -2.60 1.54 -9.21
C MET A 116 -1.56 1.41 -10.33
N ASP A 117 -0.53 0.58 -10.15
CA ASP A 117 0.53 0.42 -11.15
C ASP A 117 0.00 -0.20 -12.45
N THR A 118 -0.83 -1.24 -12.34
CA THR A 118 -1.38 -1.95 -13.50
C THR A 118 -2.41 -1.11 -14.26
N THR A 119 -3.30 -0.40 -13.57
CA THR A 119 -4.30 0.45 -14.23
C THR A 119 -3.68 1.69 -14.88
N ALA A 120 -2.67 2.29 -14.25
CA ALA A 120 -1.89 3.38 -14.85
C ALA A 120 -1.19 2.90 -16.14
N SER A 121 -0.46 1.78 -16.06
CA SER A 121 0.25 1.19 -17.21
C SER A 121 -0.70 0.82 -18.36
N SER A 122 -1.86 0.21 -18.05
CA SER A 122 -2.87 -0.12 -19.07
C SER A 122 -3.46 1.12 -19.74
N THR A 123 -3.66 2.21 -18.98
CA THR A 123 -4.22 3.46 -19.52
C THR A 123 -3.21 4.15 -20.43
N GLU A 124 -1.95 4.21 -20.02
CA GLU A 124 -0.85 4.74 -20.83
C GLU A 124 -0.67 3.94 -22.13
N TRP A 125 -0.71 2.60 -22.03
CA TRP A 125 -0.65 1.72 -23.20
C TRP A 125 -1.80 1.95 -24.18
N ASN A 126 -3.04 2.00 -23.68
CA ASN A 126 -4.20 2.28 -24.51
C ASN A 126 -4.05 3.64 -25.22
N GLY A 127 -3.61 4.68 -24.49
CA GLY A 127 -3.35 6.00 -25.07
C GLY A 127 -2.35 5.95 -26.23
N MET A 128 -1.27 5.19 -26.10
CA MET A 128 -0.28 4.99 -27.17
C MET A 128 -0.84 4.25 -28.40
N VAL A 129 -1.76 3.29 -28.19
CA VAL A 129 -2.40 2.56 -29.28
C VAL A 129 -3.35 3.46 -30.09
N TYR A 130 -4.07 4.38 -29.45
CA TYR A 130 -5.03 5.26 -30.14
C TYR A 130 -4.39 6.42 -30.91
N ILE A 131 -3.11 6.71 -30.68
CA ILE A 131 -2.36 7.78 -31.39
C ILE A 131 -1.52 7.26 -32.57
N ASN A 132 -1.58 5.96 -32.88
CA ASN A 132 -0.93 5.32 -34.04
C ASN A 132 -1.98 4.70 -34.97
#